data_AF-A0A950C308-F1
#
_entry.id   AF-A0A950C308-F1
#
_cell.length_a   1.000
_cell.length_b   1.000
_cell.length_c   1.000
_cell.angle_alpha   90.00
_cell.angle_beta   90.00
_cell.angle_gamma   90.00
#
_symmetry.space_group_name_H-M   'P 1'
#
loop_
_entity.id
_entity.type
_entity.pdbx_description
1 polymer ?
#
loop_
_entity_poly.entity_id
_entity_poly.type
_entity_poly.pdbx_seq_one_letter_code
_entity_poly.pdbx_strand_id
1 'polypeptide(L)'
;MDTQIPFQLQQPAAAARRLLRLYRCRPHELERDALALRLRATLKTATCRDAIVRLIERTFAGVPDDRCWRETIVRCDVRREKARAAASAMHLSLRQFYRRRSEAFEALAAALEPLDAPPPAGESSQVLCARCRRELFGNDDDAATLVQPHRPDDPYELRPSC
;
A
#
# COMPACT_ATOMS: atom_id res chain seq x y z
N MET A 1 1.40 -31.83 12.72
CA MET A 1 2.63 -31.04 12.54
C MET A 1 2.62 -30.55 11.10
N ASP A 2 2.06 -29.36 10.87
CA ASP A 2 1.98 -28.78 9.54
C ASP A 2 3.36 -28.32 9.09
N THR A 3 3.90 -29.03 8.12
CA THR A 3 5.15 -28.69 7.44
C THR A 3 4.90 -27.42 6.63
N GLN A 4 5.12 -26.25 7.22
CA GLN A 4 5.11 -24.98 6.48
C GLN A 4 6.30 -25.00 5.50
N ILE A 5 6.00 -25.31 4.24
CA ILE A 5 6.96 -25.20 3.14
C ILE A 5 7.40 -23.72 3.08
N PRO A 6 8.71 -23.41 3.13
CA PRO A 6 9.18 -22.04 3.03
C PRO A 6 8.80 -21.48 1.65
N PHE A 7 7.98 -20.44 1.65
CA PHE A 7 7.60 -19.73 0.44
C PHE A 7 8.78 -18.89 -0.01
N GLN A 8 9.59 -19.37 -0.95
CA GLN A 8 10.75 -18.61 -1.41
C GLN A 8 10.32 -17.46 -2.31
N LEU A 9 10.46 -16.23 -1.82
CA LEU A 9 10.40 -15.03 -2.64
C LEU A 9 11.65 -14.96 -3.55
N GLN A 10 11.61 -15.60 -4.72
CA GLN A 10 12.73 -15.57 -5.68
C GLN A 10 13.15 -14.14 -6.09
N GLN A 11 12.26 -13.15 -5.97
CA GLN A 11 12.52 -11.74 -6.28
C GLN A 11 11.74 -10.80 -5.34
N PRO A 12 12.26 -10.44 -4.16
CA PRO A 12 11.50 -9.68 -3.16
C PRO A 12 11.17 -8.25 -3.63
N ALA A 13 12.05 -7.61 -4.40
CA ALA A 13 11.76 -6.30 -5.00
C ALA A 13 10.67 -6.35 -6.07
N ALA A 14 10.61 -7.42 -6.88
CA ALA A 14 9.53 -7.61 -7.84
C ALA A 14 8.21 -7.91 -7.13
N ALA A 15 8.25 -8.67 -6.03
CA ALA A 15 7.10 -8.94 -5.18
C ALA A 15 6.57 -7.67 -4.51
N ALA A 16 7.43 -6.82 -3.96
CA ALA A 16 7.04 -5.52 -3.39
C ALA A 16 6.35 -4.64 -4.43
N ARG A 17 6.90 -4.54 -5.65
CA ARG A 17 6.27 -3.82 -6.77
C ARG A 17 4.92 -4.43 -7.16
N ARG A 18 4.81 -5.77 -7.20
CA ARG A 18 3.56 -6.47 -7.49
C ARG A 18 2.49 -6.14 -6.45
N LEU A 19 2.81 -6.26 -5.16
CA LEU A 19 1.89 -5.94 -4.05
C LEU A 19 1.40 -4.51 -4.12
N LEU A 20 2.29 -3.54 -4.31
CA LEU A 20 1.91 -2.14 -4.44
C LEU A 20 1.06 -1.88 -5.70
N ARG A 21 1.32 -2.59 -6.80
CA ARG A 21 0.48 -2.53 -8.00
C ARG A 21 -0.91 -3.12 -7.75
N LEU A 22 -1.02 -4.23 -7.01
CA LEU A 22 -2.31 -4.84 -6.64
C LEU A 22 -3.11 -3.95 -5.69
N TYR A 23 -2.45 -3.43 -4.65
CA TYR A 23 -2.99 -2.41 -3.76
C TYR A 23 -3.59 -1.24 -4.55
N ARG A 24 -2.86 -0.77 -5.56
CA ARG A 24 -3.27 0.35 -6.39
C ARG A 24 -4.42 0.03 -7.33
N CYS A 25 -4.32 -1.06 -8.09
CA CYS A 25 -5.14 -1.27 -9.29
C CYS A 25 -6.27 -2.29 -9.10
N ARG A 26 -6.11 -3.25 -8.20
CA ARG A 26 -6.96 -4.44 -8.15
C ARG A 26 -7.13 -4.94 -6.70
N PRO A 27 -7.93 -4.22 -5.88
CA PRO A 27 -8.11 -4.58 -4.48
C PRO A 27 -8.74 -5.97 -4.29
N HIS A 28 -9.60 -6.40 -5.22
CA HIS A 28 -10.19 -7.74 -5.20
C HIS A 28 -9.16 -8.85 -5.49
N GLU A 29 -8.16 -8.59 -6.34
CA GLU A 29 -7.05 -9.53 -6.56
C GLU A 29 -6.07 -9.53 -5.39
N LEU A 30 -5.92 -8.40 -4.70
CA LEU A 30 -5.06 -8.30 -3.51
C LEU A 30 -5.52 -9.25 -2.40
N GLU A 31 -6.83 -9.36 -2.15
CA GLU A 31 -7.38 -10.27 -1.13
C GLU A 31 -7.25 -11.76 -1.53
N ARG A 32 -6.80 -12.06 -2.76
CA ARG A 32 -6.56 -13.41 -3.26
C ARG A 32 -5.07 -13.72 -3.45
N ASP A 33 -4.19 -12.73 -3.33
CA ASP A 33 -2.74 -12.91 -3.49
C ASP A 33 -2.17 -13.61 -2.25
N ALA A 34 -1.45 -14.72 -2.47
CA ALA A 34 -0.92 -15.55 -1.40
C ALA A 34 0.06 -14.80 -0.48
N LEU A 35 0.85 -13.87 -1.03
CA LEU A 35 1.80 -13.07 -0.25
C LEU A 35 1.06 -12.02 0.58
N ALA A 36 0.04 -11.38 0.00
CA ALA A 36 -0.79 -10.41 0.72
C ALA A 36 -1.56 -11.06 1.90
N LEU A 37 -2.10 -12.27 1.69
CA LEU A 37 -2.76 -13.05 2.75
C LEU A 37 -1.79 -13.46 3.87
N ARG A 38 -0.58 -13.90 3.52
CA ARG A 38 0.48 -14.18 4.52
C ARG A 38 0.87 -12.93 5.28
N LEU A 39 1.01 -11.80 4.60
CA LEU A 39 1.31 -10.52 5.22
C LEU A 39 0.23 -10.13 6.22
N ARG A 40 -1.06 -10.26 5.86
CA ARG A 40 -2.20 -10.02 6.75
C ARG A 40 -2.14 -10.91 7.99
N ALA A 41 -1.89 -12.20 7.82
CA ALA A 41 -1.78 -13.15 8.93
C ALA A 41 -0.61 -12.81 9.85
N THR A 42 0.55 -12.48 9.29
CA THR A 42 1.77 -12.18 10.06
C THR A 42 1.67 -10.86 10.81
N LEU A 43 1.11 -9.83 10.16
CA LEU A 43 0.94 -8.50 10.73
C LEU A 43 -0.36 -8.35 11.55
N LYS A 44 -1.18 -9.41 11.65
CA LYS A 44 -2.45 -9.44 12.38
C LYS A 44 -3.33 -8.23 12.04
N THR A 45 -3.56 -7.98 10.76
CA THR A 45 -4.41 -6.87 10.29
C THR A 45 -5.76 -7.38 9.81
N ALA A 46 -6.76 -6.48 9.76
CA ALA A 46 -8.12 -6.83 9.35
C ALA A 46 -8.20 -7.16 7.84
N THR A 47 -7.53 -6.36 7.01
CA THR A 47 -7.51 -6.54 5.55
C THR A 47 -6.08 -6.73 5.01
N CYS A 48 -5.94 -7.26 3.78
CA CYS A 48 -4.64 -7.28 3.10
C CYS A 48 -4.15 -5.87 2.77
N ARG A 49 -5.09 -4.94 2.56
CA ARG A 49 -4.81 -3.52 2.37
C ARG A 49 -4.13 -2.91 3.60
N ASP A 50 -4.70 -3.13 4.78
CA ASP A 50 -4.12 -2.69 6.06
C ASP A 50 -2.75 -3.32 6.28
N ALA A 51 -2.56 -4.57 5.86
CA ALA A 51 -1.29 -5.28 5.98
C ALA A 51 -0.19 -4.55 5.18
N ILE A 52 -0.50 -4.11 3.95
CA ILE A 52 0.44 -3.34 3.11
C ILE A 52 0.73 -1.99 3.73
N VAL A 53 -0.29 -1.27 4.23
CA VAL A 53 -0.09 0.02 4.91
C VAL A 53 0.85 -0.18 6.11
N ARG A 54 0.54 -1.15 6.97
CA ARG A 54 1.34 -1.47 8.16
C ARG A 54 2.75 -1.92 7.81
N LEU A 55 2.95 -2.63 6.69
CA LEU A 55 4.28 -2.96 6.18
C LEU A 55 5.06 -1.69 5.83
N ILE A 56 4.47 -0.80 5.02
CA ILE A 56 5.11 0.49 4.65
C ILE A 56 5.46 1.29 5.90
N GLU A 57 4.55 1.36 6.87
CA GLU A 57 4.79 2.06 8.13
C GLU A 57 5.96 1.47 8.92
N ARG A 58 6.04 0.14 9.03
CA ARG A 58 7.13 -0.55 9.74
C ARG A 58 8.47 -0.43 9.01
N THR A 59 8.46 -0.54 7.67
CA THR A 59 9.68 -0.46 6.86
C THR A 59 10.35 0.90 6.95
N PHE A 60 9.56 1.97 7.04
CA PHE A 60 10.05 3.34 7.06
C PHE A 60 9.85 4.00 8.43
N ALA A 61 10.02 3.24 9.50
CA ALA A 61 10.02 3.77 10.86
C ALA A 61 11.42 3.67 11.48
N GLY A 62 11.99 4.82 11.83
CA GLY A 62 13.29 4.92 12.51
C GLY A 62 14.53 5.03 11.61
N VAL A 63 14.39 5.05 10.27
CA VAL A 63 15.50 5.29 9.32
C VAL A 63 15.67 6.81 9.08
N PRO A 64 16.91 7.34 9.04
CA PRO A 64 17.16 8.77 8.81
C PRO A 64 16.52 9.34 7.54
N ASP A 65 16.42 8.54 6.47
CA ASP A 65 15.84 8.93 5.17
C ASP A 65 14.35 8.53 5.01
N ASP A 66 13.72 8.02 6.08
CA ASP A 66 12.35 7.47 6.11
C ASP A 66 11.33 8.34 5.41
N ARG A 67 11.36 9.64 5.72
CA ARG A 67 10.34 10.56 5.23
C ARG A 67 10.40 10.66 3.71
N CYS A 68 11.59 10.70 3.12
CA CYS A 68 11.75 10.83 1.68
C CYS A 68 11.35 9.54 0.96
N TRP A 69 11.85 8.39 1.42
CA TRP A 69 11.53 7.09 0.80
C TRP A 69 10.05 6.78 0.88
N ARG A 70 9.45 6.92 2.07
CA ARG A 70 8.01 6.73 2.29
C ARG A 70 7.18 7.67 1.41
N GLU A 71 7.54 8.95 1.32
CA GLU A 71 6.81 9.92 0.51
C GLU A 71 6.84 9.57 -0.98
N THR A 72 7.96 9.03 -1.50
CA THR A 72 8.01 8.58 -2.91
C THR A 72 7.00 7.45 -3.19
N ILE A 73 6.91 6.46 -2.29
CA ILE A 73 5.99 5.33 -2.41
C ILE A 73 4.55 5.80 -2.25
N VAL A 74 4.25 6.62 -1.23
CA VAL A 74 2.89 7.11 -0.99
C VAL A 74 2.40 7.93 -2.18
N ARG A 75 3.19 8.87 -2.70
CA ARG A 75 2.75 9.70 -3.82
C ARG A 75 2.48 8.89 -5.08
N CYS A 76 3.41 8.03 -5.50
CA CYS A 76 3.27 7.32 -6.77
C CYS A 76 2.41 6.05 -6.69
N ASP A 77 2.52 5.29 -5.60
CA ASP A 77 1.96 3.95 -5.50
C ASP A 77 0.67 3.92 -4.68
N VAL A 78 0.45 4.87 -3.77
CA VAL A 78 -0.84 5.04 -3.05
C VAL A 78 -1.73 6.09 -3.72
N ARG A 79 -1.22 7.32 -3.91
CA ARG A 79 -2.01 8.47 -4.44
C ARG A 79 -2.05 8.59 -5.96
N ARG A 80 -1.29 7.75 -6.67
CA ARG A 80 -1.23 7.72 -8.15
C ARG A 80 -0.72 9.01 -8.78
N GLU A 81 0.09 9.79 -8.06
CA GLU A 81 0.75 10.97 -8.60
C GLU A 81 1.77 10.55 -9.67
N LYS A 82 1.81 11.29 -10.79
CA LYS A 82 2.83 11.11 -11.83
C LYS A 82 4.20 11.40 -11.24
N ALA A 83 5.21 10.60 -11.59
CA ALA A 83 6.57 10.72 -11.04
C ALA A 83 7.15 12.15 -11.13
N ARG A 84 6.90 12.88 -12.23
CA ARG A 84 7.35 14.27 -12.39
C ARG A 84 6.66 15.24 -11.43
N ALA A 85 5.35 15.07 -11.19
CA ALA A 85 4.60 15.88 -10.24
C ALA A 85 5.04 15.57 -8.79
N ALA A 86 5.20 14.28 -8.46
CA ALA A 86 5.70 13.85 -7.16
C ALA A 86 7.13 14.36 -6.89
N ALA A 87 8.04 14.25 -7.86
CA ALA A 87 9.40 14.77 -7.74
C ALA A 87 9.40 16.28 -7.50
N SER A 88 8.57 17.03 -8.23
CA SER A 88 8.43 18.48 -8.04
C SER A 88 7.88 18.83 -6.65
N ALA A 89 6.87 18.10 -6.17
CA ALA A 89 6.28 18.31 -4.85
C ALA A 89 7.23 17.97 -3.70
N MET A 90 8.23 17.13 -3.96
CA MET A 90 9.29 16.76 -3.01
C MET A 90 10.55 17.62 -3.15
N HIS A 91 10.55 18.62 -4.05
CA HIS A 91 11.72 19.44 -4.39
C HIS A 91 12.95 18.61 -4.81
N LEU A 92 12.72 17.50 -5.53
CA LEU A 92 13.77 16.62 -6.04
C LEU A 92 13.90 16.73 -7.55
N SER A 93 15.14 16.59 -8.06
CA SER A 93 15.32 16.26 -9.48
C SER A 93 14.72 14.90 -9.80
N LEU A 94 14.31 14.68 -11.05
CA LEU A 94 13.73 13.41 -11.47
C LEU A 94 14.70 12.23 -11.29
N ARG A 95 16.01 12.46 -11.49
CA ARG A 95 17.05 11.45 -11.23
C ARG A 95 17.14 11.09 -9.74
N GLN A 96 17.16 12.07 -8.85
CA GLN A 96 17.13 11.82 -7.40
C GLN A 96 15.85 11.09 -7.00
N PHE A 97 14.70 11.50 -7.53
CA PHE A 97 13.43 10.86 -7.26
C PHE A 97 13.44 9.37 -7.59
N TYR A 98 13.89 8.99 -8.79
CA TYR A 98 13.97 7.57 -9.18
C TYR A 98 14.97 6.78 -8.35
N ARG A 99 16.11 7.39 -7.99
CA ARG A 99 17.08 6.76 -7.08
C ARG A 99 16.44 6.47 -5.72
N ARG A 100 15.83 7.48 -5.10
CA ARG A 100 15.12 7.34 -3.81
C ARG A 100 13.98 6.32 -3.88
N ARG A 101 13.26 6.27 -4.99
CA ARG A 101 12.19 5.29 -5.20
C ARG A 101 12.74 3.86 -5.33
N SER A 102 13.89 3.67 -5.97
CA SER A 102 14.56 2.35 -6.02
C SER A 102 14.99 1.89 -4.62
N GLU A 103 15.67 2.76 -3.88
CA GLU A 103 16.07 2.52 -2.48
C GLU A 103 14.85 2.15 -1.61
N ALA A 104 13.72 2.86 -1.78
CA ALA A 104 12.49 2.55 -1.06
C ALA A 104 11.92 1.16 -1.40
N PHE A 105 12.00 0.73 -2.66
CA PHE A 105 11.59 -0.63 -3.06
C PHE A 105 12.52 -1.71 -2.51
N GLU A 106 13.82 -1.43 -2.41
CA GLU A 106 14.80 -2.33 -1.81
C GLU A 106 14.54 -2.48 -0.30
N ALA A 107 14.25 -1.39 0.41
CA ALA A 107 13.86 -1.45 1.82
C ALA A 107 12.57 -2.27 2.03
N LEU A 108 11.55 -2.08 1.18
CA LEU A 108 10.33 -2.88 1.23
C LEU A 108 10.59 -4.37 0.93
N ALA A 109 11.48 -4.65 -0.02
CA ALA A 109 11.90 -6.01 -0.34
C ALA A 109 12.57 -6.67 0.87
N ALA A 110 13.51 -5.98 1.50
CA ALA A 110 14.20 -6.45 2.70
C ALA A 110 13.25 -6.66 3.88
N ALA A 111 12.20 -5.84 4.02
CA ALA A 111 11.18 -6.02 5.05
C ALA A 111 10.22 -7.21 4.78
N LEU A 112 10.09 -7.64 3.52
CA LEU A 112 9.30 -8.81 3.15
C LEU A 112 10.05 -10.13 3.37
N GLU A 113 11.37 -10.11 3.30
CA GLU A 113 12.25 -11.28 3.44
C GLU A 113 12.14 -11.99 4.82
N PRO A 114 12.13 -11.30 5.98
CA PRO A 114 11.98 -11.95 7.28
C PRO A 114 10.55 -12.44 7.57
N LEU A 115 9.55 -12.16 6.72
CA LEU A 115 8.25 -12.85 6.82
C LEU A 115 8.36 -14.35 6.46
N ASP A 116 9.51 -14.78 5.92
CA ASP A 116 9.90 -16.18 5.74
C ASP A 116 10.72 -16.75 6.91
N ALA A 117 11.11 -15.94 7.90
CA ALA A 117 11.86 -16.36 9.08
C ALA A 117 11.03 -16.22 10.38
N PRO A 118 11.24 -17.07 11.40
CA PRO A 118 10.59 -16.90 12.71
C PRO A 118 10.97 -15.53 13.32
N PRO A 119 10.03 -14.86 14.02
CA PRO A 119 10.19 -13.45 14.37
C PRO A 119 11.42 -13.22 15.28
N PRO A 120 12.27 -12.23 14.99
CA PRO A 120 13.34 -11.86 15.91
C PRO A 120 12.71 -11.27 17.18
N ALA A 121 13.05 -11.86 18.32
CA ALA A 121 12.62 -11.36 19.63
C ALA A 121 13.20 -9.95 19.85
N GLY A 122 12.35 -8.93 19.86
CA GLY A 122 12.71 -7.60 20.39
C GLY A 122 12.71 -6.42 19.43
N GLU A 123 12.16 -6.54 18.21
CA GLU A 123 12.11 -5.39 17.31
C GLU A 123 11.02 -4.39 17.73
N SER A 124 11.48 -3.24 18.25
CA SER A 124 10.64 -2.14 18.71
C SER A 124 9.93 -1.51 17.51
N SER A 125 8.76 -2.06 17.18
CA SER A 125 7.90 -1.60 16.10
C SER A 125 7.33 -0.22 16.43
N GLN A 126 8.09 0.84 16.14
CA GLN A 126 7.57 2.20 16.17
C GLN A 126 6.61 2.38 15.00
N VAL A 127 5.36 1.94 15.17
CA VAL A 127 4.29 2.23 14.22
C VAL A 127 4.06 3.74 14.20
N LEU A 128 3.79 4.31 13.02
CA LEU A 128 3.49 5.74 12.89
C LEU A 128 2.38 6.15 13.86
N CYS A 129 2.49 7.36 14.42
CA CYS A 129 1.37 7.92 15.17
C CYS A 129 0.16 8.12 14.24
N ALA A 130 -1.05 8.06 14.81
CA ALA A 130 -2.31 8.12 14.08
C ALA A 130 -2.43 9.33 13.13
N ARG A 131 -1.81 10.46 13.50
CA ARG A 131 -1.76 11.67 12.67
C ARG A 131 -1.00 11.44 11.36
N CYS A 132 0.25 10.94 11.44
CA CYS A 132 1.06 10.69 10.24
C CYS A 132 0.43 9.62 9.34
N ARG A 133 -0.20 8.60 9.94
CA ARG A 133 -0.96 7.60 9.18
C ARG A 133 -2.08 8.25 8.37
N ARG A 134 -2.93 9.07 9.01
CA ARG A 134 -4.04 9.77 8.35
C ARG A 134 -3.55 10.71 7.24
N GLU A 135 -2.51 11.50 7.51
CA GLU A 135 -1.96 12.45 6.55
C GLU A 135 -1.44 11.77 5.28
N LEU A 136 -0.96 10.53 5.37
CA LEU A 136 -0.30 9.83 4.25
C LEU A 136 -1.26 8.91 3.48
N PHE A 137 -2.03 8.11 4.20
CA PHE A 137 -2.85 7.04 3.62
C PHE A 137 -4.34 7.41 3.48
N GLY A 138 -4.80 8.50 4.10
CA GLY A 138 -6.22 8.86 4.17
C GLY A 138 -6.95 8.12 5.32
N ASN A 139 -8.24 8.38 5.50
CA ASN A 139 -9.08 7.55 6.38
C ASN A 139 -9.51 6.29 5.60
N ASP A 140 -9.34 5.11 6.20
CA ASP A 140 -9.80 3.83 5.63
C ASP A 140 -11.35 3.70 5.66
N ASP A 141 -12.08 4.67 6.26
CA ASP A 141 -13.54 4.66 6.41
C ASP A 141 -14.34 5.01 5.14
N ASP A 142 -13.71 5.53 4.08
CA ASP A 142 -14.42 5.93 2.85
C ASP A 142 -14.77 4.75 1.90
N ALA A 143 -14.52 3.50 2.32
CA ALA A 143 -14.94 2.32 1.54
C ALA A 143 -16.43 1.98 1.70
N ALA A 144 -17.17 2.61 2.62
CA ALA A 144 -18.57 2.31 2.91
C ALA A 144 -19.59 3.27 2.28
N THR A 145 -19.20 4.27 1.48
CA THR A 145 -20.16 5.25 0.91
C THR A 145 -19.92 5.53 -0.57
N LEU A 146 -19.90 4.49 -1.40
CA LEU A 146 -20.18 4.64 -2.84
C LEU A 146 -21.06 3.47 -3.33
N VAL A 147 -22.22 3.31 -2.71
CA VAL A 147 -23.41 2.81 -3.42
C VAL A 147 -24.30 4.03 -3.64
N GLN A 148 -24.01 4.81 -4.69
CA GLN A 148 -25.10 5.53 -5.32
C GLN A 148 -25.88 4.47 -6.11
N PRO A 149 -27.17 4.22 -5.80
CA PRO A 149 -27.97 3.41 -6.70
C PRO A 149 -28.05 4.16 -8.02
N HIS A 150 -27.49 3.52 -9.05
CA HIS A 150 -27.85 3.70 -10.44
C HIS A 150 -29.37 3.91 -10.51
N ARG A 151 -29.81 5.07 -10.99
CA ARG A 151 -31.14 5.21 -11.60
C ARG A 151 -30.95 4.99 -13.10
N PRO A 152 -31.27 3.80 -13.65
CA PRO A 152 -31.45 3.66 -15.08
C PRO A 152 -32.90 4.01 -15.43
N ASP A 153 -33.03 4.87 -16.45
CA ASP A 153 -34.11 4.95 -17.44
C ASP A 153 -35.54 5.29 -16.93
N ASP A 154 -36.39 6.03 -17.66
CA ASP A 154 -36.46 6.27 -19.10
C ASP A 154 -37.29 7.57 -19.37
N PRO A 155 -37.24 8.12 -20.60
CA PRO A 155 -37.98 9.27 -21.10
C PRO A 155 -39.38 8.87 -21.58
N TYR A 156 -40.25 9.88 -21.72
CA TYR A 156 -41.68 9.81 -22.10
C TYR A 156 -42.65 9.36 -21.00
N GLU A 157 -43.48 10.28 -20.53
CA GLU A 157 -44.94 10.31 -20.77
C GLU A 157 -45.55 11.52 -20.01
N LEU A 158 -45.92 12.59 -20.72
CA LEU A 158 -47.28 13.00 -21.11
C LEU A 158 -47.83 14.19 -20.27
N ARG A 159 -48.08 15.31 -20.99
CA ARG A 159 -49.04 16.40 -20.67
C ARG A 159 -50.42 15.83 -20.27
N PRO A 160 -51.40 16.57 -19.66
CA PRO A 160 -51.67 18.02 -19.86
C PRO A 160 -52.29 18.82 -18.67
N SER A 161 -52.56 20.10 -18.96
CA SER A 161 -53.67 20.97 -18.47
C SER A 161 -53.29 22.11 -17.53
N CYS A 162 -53.17 23.32 -18.09
CA CYS A 162 -54.15 24.41 -17.96
C CYS A 162 -54.01 25.34 -19.17
#